data_AF-A0A1R1LVZ4-F1
#
_entry.id   AF-A0A1R1LVZ4-F1
#
_cell.length_a   1.000
_cell.length_b   1.000
_cell.length_c   1.000
_cell.angle_alpha   90.00
_cell.angle_beta   90.00
_cell.angle_gamma   90.00
#
_symmetry.space_group_name_H-M   'P 1'
#
loop_
_entity.id
_entity.type
_entity.pdbx_description
1 polymer ?
#
loop_
_entity_poly.entity_id
_entity_poly.type
_entity_poly.pdbx_seq_one_letter_code
_entity_poly.pdbx_strand_id
1 'polypeptide(L)'
;MSKFFFKGRIEKREDYEGKGFNTKRAEKLGTEKFPLSLTVVTEARKTEIEAILEENSLYGDIAVNEEAEENIVELEVVLNKPKTMVLEKTPNRNDPCSCGSGKKYKKCCG
;
A
#
# COMPACT_ATOMS: atom_id res chain seq x y z
N MET A 1 12.38 5.10 55.85
CA MET A 1 11.74 5.54 54.58
C MET A 1 12.69 6.44 53.81
N SER A 2 12.93 6.18 52.52
CA SER A 2 13.79 7.02 51.68
C SER A 2 13.18 8.39 51.46
N LYS A 3 13.93 9.45 51.76
CA LYS A 3 13.53 10.86 51.67
C LYS A 3 13.79 11.44 50.27
N PHE A 4 13.57 10.63 49.22
CA PHE A 4 13.81 11.02 47.84
C PHE A 4 12.50 11.48 47.22
N PHE A 5 12.39 12.79 47.00
CA PHE A 5 11.24 13.39 46.34
C PHE A 5 11.54 13.55 44.84
N PHE A 6 10.71 12.97 43.98
CA PHE A 6 10.77 13.22 42.53
C PHE A 6 9.46 13.86 42.07
N LYS A 7 9.54 15.08 41.52
CA LYS A 7 8.38 15.89 41.07
C LYS A 7 7.21 15.94 42.07
N GLY A 8 7.52 16.16 43.35
CA GLY A 8 6.50 16.35 44.40
C GLY A 8 5.85 15.07 44.93
N ARG A 9 6.31 13.88 44.51
CA ARG A 9 5.88 12.59 45.10
C ARG A 9 6.99 12.01 45.99
N ILE A 10 6.58 11.33 47.07
CA ILE A 10 7.46 10.64 48.04
C ILE A 10 7.95 9.30 47.47
N GLU A 11 7.25 8.75 46.50
CA GLU A 11 7.52 7.43 45.93
C GLU A 11 8.52 7.47 44.75
N LYS A 12 9.05 6.29 44.40
CA LYS A 12 10.03 6.09 43.33
C LYS A 12 9.47 6.59 42.00
N ARG A 13 10.35 7.16 41.15
CA ARG A 13 10.04 7.62 39.79
C ARG A 13 9.24 6.54 39.04
N GLU A 14 8.04 6.87 38.61
CA GLU A 14 7.26 6.03 37.70
C GLU A 14 8.04 5.85 36.40
N ASP A 15 8.09 4.62 35.90
CA ASP A 15 8.66 4.34 34.59
C ASP A 15 7.72 4.92 33.52
N TYR A 16 8.11 6.08 32.98
CA TYR A 16 7.42 6.74 31.87
C TYR A 16 7.74 6.10 30.52
N GLU A 17 8.11 4.81 30.50
CA GLU A 17 8.27 4.04 29.27
C GLU A 17 6.88 3.82 28.66
N GLY A 18 6.35 4.86 28.03
CA GLY A 18 5.22 4.74 27.12
C GLY A 18 5.63 3.73 26.06
N LYS A 19 4.96 2.58 26.04
CA LYS A 19 5.12 1.54 25.02
C LYS A 19 5.18 2.23 23.66
N GLY A 20 6.24 1.98 22.89
CA GLY A 20 6.60 2.73 21.69
C GLY A 20 5.44 2.94 20.71
N PHE A 21 5.51 4.02 19.94
CA PHE A 21 4.51 4.38 18.94
C PHE A 21 4.27 3.20 17.99
N ASN A 22 3.09 2.59 18.13
CA ASN A 22 2.70 1.45 17.31
C ASN A 22 1.92 2.00 16.11
N THR A 23 2.57 2.13 14.95
CA THR A 23 1.85 2.43 13.72
C THR A 23 1.02 1.21 13.38
N LYS A 24 -0.32 1.33 13.45
CA LYS A 24 -1.21 0.36 12.81
C LYS A 24 -0.88 0.38 11.32
N ARG A 25 0.00 -0.52 10.88
CA ARG A 25 0.43 -0.63 9.48
C ARG A 25 -0.83 -0.88 8.68
N ALA A 26 -1.09 -0.03 7.67
CA ALA A 26 -2.17 -0.31 6.74
C ALA A 26 -1.82 -1.59 5.97
N GLU A 27 -2.61 -2.63 6.20
CA GLU A 27 -2.47 -3.94 5.58
C GLU A 27 -3.01 -3.85 4.15
N LYS A 28 -2.22 -4.37 3.19
CA LYS A 28 -2.61 -4.35 1.78
C LYS A 28 -3.35 -5.63 1.46
N LEU A 29 -4.59 -5.51 1.01
CA LEU A 29 -5.38 -6.60 0.47
C LEU A 29 -4.67 -7.22 -0.75
N GLY A 30 -4.85 -8.53 -0.94
CA GLY A 30 -4.19 -9.30 -2.00
C GLY A 30 -2.76 -9.75 -1.68
N THR A 31 -2.35 -9.69 -0.41
CA THR A 31 -1.04 -10.22 0.03
C THR A 31 -1.20 -11.56 0.73
N GLU A 32 -0.14 -12.36 0.84
CA GLU A 32 -0.18 -13.67 1.51
C GLU A 32 -0.79 -13.62 2.93
N LYS A 33 -0.58 -12.51 3.65
CA LYS A 33 -1.15 -12.30 5.00
C LYS A 33 -2.58 -11.78 5.01
N PHE A 34 -3.02 -11.19 3.90
CA PHE A 34 -4.33 -10.55 3.71
C PHE A 34 -4.85 -10.90 2.32
N PRO A 35 -5.28 -12.16 2.11
CA PRO A 35 -5.87 -12.58 0.85
C PRO A 35 -7.18 -11.84 0.57
N LEU A 36 -7.53 -11.69 -0.70
CA LEU A 36 -8.83 -11.17 -1.15
C LEU A 36 -9.93 -12.19 -0.84
N SER A 37 -11.03 -11.73 -0.29
CA SER A 37 -12.21 -12.57 -0.04
C SER A 37 -13.17 -12.48 -1.24
N LEU A 38 -13.22 -13.53 -2.05
CA LEU A 38 -13.99 -13.55 -3.30
C LEU A 38 -15.05 -14.66 -3.27
N THR A 39 -16.26 -14.36 -3.72
CA THR A 39 -17.33 -15.36 -3.91
C THR A 39 -17.72 -15.45 -5.37
N VAL A 40 -17.79 -16.67 -5.90
CA VAL A 40 -18.16 -16.95 -7.29
C VAL A 40 -19.29 -17.98 -7.34
N VAL A 41 -20.14 -17.88 -8.37
CA VAL A 41 -21.28 -18.78 -8.55
C VAL A 41 -20.89 -20.08 -9.27
N THR A 42 -19.92 -20.03 -10.18
CA THR A 42 -19.56 -21.17 -11.04
C THR A 42 -18.07 -21.53 -10.95
N GLU A 43 -17.76 -22.80 -11.20
CA GLU A 43 -16.38 -23.30 -11.27
C GLU A 43 -15.59 -22.70 -12.46
N ALA A 44 -16.27 -22.42 -13.57
CA ALA A 44 -15.66 -21.74 -14.70
C ALA A 44 -15.13 -20.34 -14.30
N ARG A 45 -15.97 -19.54 -13.64
CA ARG A 45 -15.57 -18.24 -13.07
C ARG A 45 -14.41 -18.36 -12.08
N LYS A 46 -14.38 -19.43 -11.28
CA LYS A 46 -13.27 -19.66 -10.34
C LYS A 46 -11.94 -19.76 -11.08
N THR A 47 -11.86 -20.57 -12.14
CA THR A 47 -10.61 -20.73 -12.91
C THR A 47 -10.16 -19.44 -13.60
N GLU A 48 -11.10 -18.62 -14.07
CA GLU A 48 -10.81 -17.30 -14.64
C GLU A 48 -10.21 -16.35 -13.60
N ILE A 49 -10.80 -16.30 -12.40
CA ILE A 49 -10.30 -15.46 -11.31
C ILE A 49 -8.93 -15.94 -10.81
N GLU A 50 -8.71 -17.24 -10.73
CA GLU A 50 -7.40 -17.81 -10.38
C GLU A 50 -6.32 -17.35 -11.36
N ALA A 51 -6.59 -17.39 -12.67
CA ALA A 51 -5.67 -16.87 -13.68
C ALA A 51 -5.38 -15.37 -13.50
N ILE A 52 -6.41 -14.56 -13.23
CA ILE A 52 -6.24 -13.12 -12.98
C ILE A 52 -5.39 -12.85 -11.72
N LEU A 53 -5.59 -13.64 -10.66
CA LEU A 53 -4.81 -13.53 -9.42
C LEU A 53 -3.34 -13.87 -9.67
N GLU A 54 -3.04 -14.93 -10.44
CA GLU A 54 -1.68 -15.31 -10.81
C GLU A 54 -0.99 -14.24 -11.66
N GLU A 55 -1.67 -13.73 -12.70
CA GLU A 55 -1.14 -12.67 -13.58
C GLU A 55 -0.75 -11.40 -12.81
N ASN A 56 -1.53 -11.06 -11.77
CA ASN A 56 -1.32 -9.87 -10.96
C ASN A 56 -0.50 -10.14 -9.68
N SER A 57 -0.04 -11.39 -9.47
CA SER A 57 0.66 -11.83 -8.25
C SER A 57 -0.09 -11.49 -6.96
N LEU A 58 -1.42 -11.68 -6.98
CA LEU A 58 -2.34 -11.43 -5.87
C LEU A 58 -2.76 -12.75 -5.23
N TYR A 59 -3.02 -12.71 -3.92
CA TYR A 59 -3.52 -13.85 -3.17
C TYR A 59 -5.00 -13.64 -2.83
N GLY A 60 -5.83 -14.68 -2.95
CA GLY A 60 -7.26 -14.62 -2.66
C GLY A 60 -7.85 -15.97 -2.26
N ASP A 61 -8.77 -15.94 -1.31
CA ASP A 61 -9.60 -17.07 -0.91
C ASP A 61 -10.91 -17.01 -1.72
N ILE A 62 -11.10 -18.00 -2.60
CA ILE A 62 -12.27 -18.08 -3.47
C ILE A 62 -13.25 -19.13 -2.94
N ALA A 63 -14.44 -18.70 -2.55
CA ALA A 63 -15.55 -19.58 -2.19
C ALA A 63 -16.53 -19.70 -3.36
N VAL A 64 -16.86 -20.92 -3.76
CA VAL A 64 -17.90 -21.19 -4.76
C VAL A 64 -19.23 -21.38 -4.02
N ASN A 65 -20.21 -20.53 -4.30
CA ASN A 65 -21.56 -20.64 -3.73
C ASN A 65 -22.59 -20.31 -4.80
N GLU A 66 -23.42 -21.29 -5.16
CA GLU A 66 -24.41 -21.17 -6.23
C GLU A 66 -25.62 -20.29 -5.85
N GLU A 67 -25.91 -20.17 -4.56
CA GLU A 67 -27.06 -19.41 -4.03
C GLU A 67 -26.72 -17.97 -3.63
N ALA A 68 -25.43 -17.65 -3.47
CA ALA A 68 -24.99 -16.35 -3.00
C ALA A 68 -24.69 -15.41 -4.18
N GLU A 69 -24.89 -14.10 -3.97
CA GLU A 69 -24.48 -13.09 -4.94
C GLU A 69 -22.95 -13.11 -5.12
N GLU A 70 -22.52 -12.94 -6.38
CA GLU A 70 -21.11 -12.86 -6.73
C GLU A 70 -20.46 -11.63 -6.09
N ASN A 71 -19.36 -11.82 -5.37
CA ASN A 71 -18.61 -10.74 -4.76
C ASN A 71 -17.17 -10.75 -5.26
N ILE A 72 -16.91 -9.85 -6.21
CA ILE A 72 -15.59 -9.61 -6.81
C ILE A 72 -15.10 -8.17 -6.58
N VAL A 73 -15.78 -7.42 -5.72
CA VAL A 73 -15.56 -5.99 -5.53
C VAL A 73 -14.12 -5.72 -5.06
N GLU A 74 -13.57 -6.57 -4.19
CA GLU A 74 -12.20 -6.41 -3.70
C GLU A 74 -11.17 -6.55 -4.82
N LEU A 75 -11.36 -7.51 -5.72
CA LEU A 75 -10.50 -7.72 -6.88
C LEU A 75 -10.56 -6.51 -7.83
N GLU A 76 -11.76 -6.02 -8.12
CA GLU A 76 -11.95 -4.85 -8.98
C GLU A 76 -11.30 -3.59 -8.40
N VAL A 77 -11.40 -3.37 -7.09
CA VAL A 77 -10.78 -2.23 -6.40
C VAL A 77 -9.26 -2.30 -6.47
N VAL A 78 -8.68 -3.49 -6.34
CA VAL A 78 -7.23 -3.68 -6.43
C VAL A 78 -6.74 -3.44 -7.86
N LEU A 79 -7.45 -3.97 -8.87
CA LEU A 79 -7.08 -3.80 -10.28
C LEU A 79 -7.22 -2.36 -10.76
N ASN A 80 -8.29 -1.67 -10.36
CA ASN A 80 -8.57 -0.29 -10.76
C ASN A 80 -7.82 0.76 -9.93
N LYS A 81 -6.91 0.35 -9.03
CA LYS A 81 -6.18 1.27 -8.19
C LYS A 81 -5.34 2.23 -9.04
N PRO A 82 -5.51 3.56 -8.91
CA PRO A 82 -4.78 4.52 -9.72
C PRO A 82 -3.28 4.39 -9.46
N LYS A 83 -2.52 4.15 -10.52
CA LYS A 83 -1.05 4.11 -10.45
C LYS A 83 -0.51 5.54 -10.45
N THR A 84 0.48 5.79 -9.60
CA THR A 84 1.22 7.05 -9.63
C THR A 84 1.96 7.18 -10.95
N MET A 85 1.66 8.24 -11.73
CA MET A 85 2.43 8.59 -12.91
C MET A 85 3.85 8.95 -12.48
N VAL A 86 4.85 8.22 -12.96
CA VAL A 86 6.25 8.58 -12.77
C VAL A 86 6.62 9.57 -13.86
N LEU A 87 6.73 10.85 -13.50
CA LEU A 87 7.29 11.85 -14.39
C LEU A 87 8.82 11.65 -14.44
N GLU A 88 9.36 11.58 -15.65
CA GLU A 88 10.80 11.60 -15.83
C GLU A 88 11.37 12.89 -15.26
N LYS A 89 12.58 12.80 -14.68
CA LYS A 89 13.27 13.97 -14.14
C LYS A 89 13.52 14.95 -15.29
N THR A 90 13.24 16.22 -15.06
CA THR A 90 13.62 17.26 -16.00
C THR A 90 15.14 17.25 -16.23
N PRO A 91 15.61 17.59 -17.45
CA PRO A 91 17.04 17.64 -17.76
C PRO A 91 17.79 18.54 -16.78
N ASN A 92 19.05 18.20 -16.46
CA ASN A 92 19.86 19.06 -15.59
C ASN A 92 20.11 20.42 -16.28
N ARG A 93 20.38 21.45 -15.49
CA ARG A 93 20.54 22.85 -15.93
C ARG A 93 21.46 23.04 -17.15
N ASN A 94 22.49 22.21 -17.30
CA ASN A 94 23.45 22.27 -18.42
C ASN A 94 23.21 21.23 -19.51
N ASP A 95 22.30 20.28 -19.34
CA ASP A 95 22.00 19.22 -20.31
C ASP A 95 21.26 19.77 -21.53
N PRO A 96 21.30 19.10 -22.69
CA PRO A 96 20.51 19.49 -23.85
C PRO A 96 19.01 19.55 -23.51
N CYS A 97 18.35 20.61 -23.97
CA CYS A 97 16.93 20.83 -23.75
C CYS A 97 16.09 19.69 -24.36
N SER A 98 15.12 19.19 -23.59
CA SER A 98 14.12 18.21 -24.02
C SER A 98 13.25 18.68 -25.20
N CYS A 99 13.26 19.98 -25.49
CA CYS A 99 12.59 20.61 -26.63
C CYS A 99 13.32 20.42 -27.98
N GLY A 100 14.48 19.74 -28.01
CA GLY A 100 15.21 19.46 -29.26
C GLY A 100 16.01 20.64 -29.82
N SER A 101 16.10 21.76 -29.10
CA SER A 101 16.79 22.97 -29.58
C SER A 101 18.32 22.89 -29.57
N GLY A 102 18.90 21.81 -29.04
CA GLY A 102 20.35 21.64 -28.85
C GLY A 102 20.98 22.59 -27.83
N LYS A 103 20.20 23.50 -27.23
CA LYS A 103 20.66 24.45 -26.22
C LYS A 103 20.64 23.81 -24.83
N LYS A 104 21.50 24.28 -23.93
CA LYS A 104 21.47 23.90 -22.50
C LYS A 104 20.09 24.23 -21.91
N TYR A 105 19.55 23.36 -21.05
CA TYR A 105 18.20 23.49 -20.46
C TYR A 105 17.94 24.89 -19.88
N LYS A 106 18.90 25.43 -19.10
CA LYS A 106 18.87 26.78 -18.49
C LYS A 106 18.82 27.98 -19.43
N LYS A 107 18.97 27.74 -20.73
CA LYS A 107 18.97 28.76 -21.78
C LYS A 107 17.82 28.52 -22.76
N CYS A 108 16.86 27.65 -22.41
CA CYS A 108 15.76 27.29 -23.28
C CYS A 108 14.44 27.14 -22.52
N CYS A 109 14.16 25.98 -21.93
CA CYS A 109 12.90 25.68 -21.25
C CYS A 109 12.99 25.74 -19.71
N GLY A 110 14.17 26.07 -19.17
CA GLY A 110 14.43 26.25 -17.74
C GLY A 110 15.05 27.60 -17.42
#